data_AF-A0A8G2BFE2-F1
#
_entry.id   AF-A0A8G2BFE2-F1
#
_cell.length_a   1.000
_cell.length_b   1.000
_cell.length_c   1.000
_cell.angle_alpha   90.00
_cell.angle_beta   90.00
_cell.angle_gamma   90.00
#
_symmetry.space_group_name_H-M   'P 1'
#
loop_
_entity.id
_entity.type
_entity.pdbx_description
1 polymer ?
#
loop_
_entity_poly.entity_id
_entity_poly.type
_entity_poly.pdbx_seq_one_letter_code
_entity_poly.pdbx_strand_id
1 'polypeptide(L)'
;MAEFKNPFMDFDVQKMMGEFKIPNVDVDGIVAAHKKNFDAIAQANQIAAEGMQAIMKRQSEIAQAAIVEVQSNLQAIATQGAPEEKLAQQASIAKSTLEQALGNLKELQEMVAKSNAEASGIINKRIMESLDEVKTAIEKTKS
;
A
#
# COMPACT_ATOMS: atom_id res chain seq x y z
N MET A 1 -50.04 -7.03 -4.26
CA MET A 1 -48.57 -7.01 -4.10
C MET A 1 -48.15 -5.56 -4.23
N ALA A 2 -47.53 -4.96 -3.21
CA ALA A 2 -47.08 -3.58 -3.28
C ALA A 2 -45.76 -3.51 -4.04
N GLU A 3 -45.71 -2.76 -5.13
CA GLU A 3 -44.47 -2.43 -5.82
C GLU A 3 -43.62 -1.53 -4.92
N PHE A 4 -42.48 -2.04 -4.46
CA PHE A 4 -41.52 -1.25 -3.72
C PHE A 4 -40.73 -0.39 -4.71
N LYS A 5 -41.23 0.83 -4.97
CA LYS A 5 -40.54 1.80 -5.81
C LYS A 5 -39.34 2.34 -5.02
N ASN A 6 -38.14 1.96 -5.43
CA ASN A 6 -36.90 2.33 -4.76
C ASN A 6 -36.68 3.86 -4.87
N PRO A 7 -36.79 4.64 -3.78
CA PRO A 7 -36.79 6.11 -3.81
C PRO A 7 -35.43 6.71 -4.24
N PHE A 8 -34.42 5.87 -4.43
CA PHE A 8 -33.08 6.24 -4.90
C PHE A 8 -32.92 6.15 -6.44
N MET A 9 -33.85 5.53 -7.17
CA MET A 9 -33.79 5.41 -8.64
C MET A 9 -34.45 6.57 -9.38
N ASP A 10 -35.30 7.35 -8.70
CA ASP A 10 -35.90 8.59 -9.24
C ASP A 10 -35.01 9.83 -9.00
N PHE A 11 -33.77 9.63 -8.50
CA PHE A 11 -32.78 10.69 -8.31
C PHE A 11 -32.10 11.02 -9.66
N ASP A 12 -32.80 11.78 -10.50
CA ASP A 12 -32.29 12.25 -11.78
C ASP A 12 -31.25 13.37 -11.56
N VAL A 13 -30.00 12.94 -11.33
CA VAL A 13 -28.83 13.84 -11.15
C VAL A 13 -28.69 14.80 -12.33
N GLN A 14 -29.07 14.39 -13.54
CA GLN A 14 -28.96 15.20 -14.74
C GLN A 14 -30.00 16.35 -14.75
N LYS A 15 -31.20 16.09 -14.22
CA LYS A 15 -32.25 17.11 -14.07
C LYS A 15 -31.95 18.09 -12.93
N MET A 16 -31.41 17.61 -11.81
CA MET A 16 -30.94 18.49 -10.73
C MET A 16 -29.78 19.38 -11.16
N MET A 17 -28.80 18.85 -11.91
CA MET A 17 -27.65 19.63 -12.41
C MET A 17 -28.06 20.63 -13.49
N GLY A 18 -29.07 20.31 -14.31
CA GLY A 18 -29.64 21.21 -15.31
C GLY A 18 -30.40 22.40 -14.71
N GLU A 19 -31.07 22.20 -13.56
CA GLU A 19 -31.81 23.23 -12.82
C GLU A 19 -30.91 24.02 -11.84
N PHE A 20 -29.83 23.43 -11.32
CA PHE A 20 -28.80 24.08 -10.49
C PHE A 20 -27.67 24.72 -11.32
N LYS A 21 -28.00 25.44 -12.39
CA LYS A 21 -27.04 26.41 -12.95
C LYS A 21 -26.88 27.56 -11.96
N ILE A 22 -26.08 27.37 -10.93
CA ILE A 22 -25.66 28.45 -10.03
C ILE A 22 -24.76 29.35 -10.87
N PRO A 23 -25.17 30.59 -11.18
CA PRO A 23 -24.32 31.52 -11.90
C PRO A 23 -22.98 31.63 -11.16
N ASN A 24 -21.87 31.52 -11.89
CA ASN A 24 -20.49 31.61 -11.38
C ASN A 24 -19.93 30.39 -10.62
N VAL A 25 -20.52 29.18 -10.76
CA VAL A 25 -19.95 27.92 -10.21
C VAL A 25 -19.55 26.94 -11.33
N ASP A 26 -18.29 26.48 -11.30
CA ASP A 26 -17.71 25.51 -12.25
C ASP A 26 -18.06 24.07 -11.82
N VAL A 27 -19.26 23.61 -12.16
CA VAL A 27 -19.78 22.28 -11.79
C VAL A 27 -18.94 21.16 -12.41
N ASP A 28 -18.49 21.32 -13.65
CA ASP A 28 -17.63 20.33 -14.33
C ASP A 28 -16.27 20.21 -13.63
N GLY A 29 -15.70 21.34 -13.18
CA GLY A 29 -14.50 21.37 -12.36
C GLY A 29 -14.65 20.63 -11.03
N ILE A 30 -15.80 20.79 -10.36
CA ILE A 30 -16.12 20.08 -9.10
C ILE A 30 -16.23 18.57 -9.34
N VAL A 31 -16.95 18.14 -10.37
CA VAL A 31 -17.09 16.71 -10.71
C VAL A 31 -15.73 16.10 -11.07
N ALA A 32 -14.90 16.84 -11.84
CA ALA A 32 -13.55 16.41 -12.17
C ALA A 32 -12.65 16.29 -10.92
N ALA A 33 -12.72 17.26 -9.98
CA ALA A 33 -11.98 17.22 -8.73
C ALA A 33 -12.39 16.03 -7.85
N HIS A 34 -13.69 15.73 -7.76
CA HIS A 34 -14.19 14.55 -7.05
C HIS A 34 -13.68 13.25 -7.69
N LYS A 35 -13.71 13.14 -9.02
CA LYS A 35 -13.16 11.98 -9.72
C LYS A 35 -11.68 11.77 -9.39
N LYS A 36 -10.86 12.83 -9.45
CA LYS A 36 -9.44 12.77 -9.07
C LYS A 36 -9.23 12.35 -7.62
N ASN A 37 -10.10 12.78 -6.69
CA ASN A 37 -10.03 12.34 -5.30
C ASN A 37 -10.27 10.83 -5.17
N PHE A 38 -11.30 10.29 -5.84
CA PHE A 38 -11.57 8.86 -5.86
C PHE A 38 -10.41 8.07 -6.48
N ASP A 39 -9.87 8.54 -7.60
CA ASP A 39 -8.74 7.89 -8.26
C ASP A 39 -7.50 7.87 -7.37
N ALA A 40 -7.22 8.96 -6.63
CA ALA A 40 -6.09 9.02 -5.70
C ALA A 40 -6.26 8.05 -4.52
N ILE A 41 -7.45 7.95 -3.94
CA ILE A 41 -7.75 6.99 -2.87
C ILE A 41 -7.64 5.55 -3.40
N ALA A 42 -8.18 5.28 -4.58
CA ALA A 42 -8.10 3.97 -5.22
C ALA A 42 -6.64 3.56 -5.47
N GLN A 43 -5.81 4.47 -5.99
CA GLN A 43 -4.38 4.23 -6.20
C GLN A 43 -3.64 4.01 -4.88
N ALA A 44 -3.90 4.81 -3.85
CA ALA A 44 -3.27 4.62 -2.53
C ALA A 44 -3.63 3.24 -1.92
N ASN A 45 -4.89 2.83 -2.05
CA ASN A 45 -5.35 1.50 -1.60
C ASN A 45 -4.70 0.37 -2.43
N GLN A 46 -4.55 0.56 -3.74
CA GLN A 46 -3.87 -0.39 -4.60
C GLN A 46 -2.41 -0.59 -4.16
N ILE A 47 -1.66 0.50 -3.94
CA ILE A 47 -0.28 0.43 -3.44
C ILE A 47 -0.20 -0.28 -2.09
N ALA A 48 -1.13 0.01 -1.17
CA ALA A 48 -1.19 -0.70 0.11
C ALA A 48 -1.43 -2.20 -0.05
N ALA A 49 -2.33 -2.60 -0.97
CA ALA A 49 -2.59 -4.00 -1.27
C ALA A 49 -1.39 -4.70 -1.92
N GLU A 50 -0.72 -4.04 -2.87
CA GLU A 50 0.51 -4.52 -3.50
C GLU A 50 1.65 -4.67 -2.48
N GLY A 51 1.78 -3.71 -1.56
CA GLY A 51 2.73 -3.77 -0.44
C GLY A 51 2.49 -4.98 0.46
N MET A 52 1.23 -5.27 0.81
CA MET A 52 0.87 -6.44 1.60
C MET A 52 1.16 -7.76 0.86
N GLN A 53 0.87 -7.82 -0.44
CA GLN A 53 1.21 -8.97 -1.27
C GLN A 53 2.72 -9.19 -1.35
N ALA A 54 3.49 -8.11 -1.52
CA ALA A 54 4.94 -8.18 -1.54
C ALA A 54 5.50 -8.71 -0.21
N ILE A 55 4.99 -8.23 0.93
CA ILE A 55 5.36 -8.72 2.27
C ILE A 55 5.04 -10.22 2.40
N MET A 56 3.84 -10.65 2.00
CA MET A 56 3.45 -12.07 2.05
C MET A 56 4.36 -12.95 1.20
N LYS A 57 4.69 -12.50 -0.02
CA LYS A 57 5.64 -13.20 -0.89
C LYS A 57 7.01 -13.32 -0.21
N ARG A 58 7.51 -12.22 0.36
CA ARG A 58 8.81 -12.22 1.06
C ARG A 58 8.81 -13.14 2.27
N GLN A 59 7.72 -13.17 3.04
CA GLN A 59 7.58 -14.10 4.17
C GLN A 59 7.65 -15.58 3.73
N SER A 60 7.10 -15.92 2.55
CA SER A 60 7.22 -17.26 1.96
C SER A 60 8.66 -17.58 1.56
N GLU A 61 9.36 -16.64 0.95
CA GLU A 61 10.77 -16.80 0.58
C GLU A 61 11.67 -16.99 1.81
N ILE A 62 11.43 -16.25 2.88
CA ILE A 62 12.13 -16.42 4.17
C ILE A 62 11.90 -17.84 4.72
N ALA A 63 10.66 -18.34 4.67
CA ALA A 63 10.34 -19.69 5.13
C ALA A 63 11.04 -20.77 4.28
N GLN A 64 11.07 -20.62 2.95
CA GLN A 64 11.79 -21.52 2.06
C GLN A 64 13.30 -21.52 2.35
N ALA A 65 13.89 -20.34 2.55
CA ALA A 65 15.30 -20.21 2.92
C ALA A 65 15.63 -20.91 4.25
N ALA A 66 14.76 -20.75 5.26
CA ALA A 66 14.94 -21.41 6.56
C ALA A 66 14.93 -22.95 6.46
N ILE A 67 14.09 -23.54 5.60
CA ILE A 67 14.07 -25.00 5.38
C ILE A 67 15.40 -25.48 4.78
N VAL A 68 15.92 -24.75 3.78
CA VAL A 68 17.20 -25.07 3.15
C VAL A 68 18.35 -24.95 4.16
N GLU A 69 18.34 -23.90 4.99
CA GLU A 69 19.34 -23.69 6.03
C GLU A 69 19.36 -24.83 7.06
N VAL A 70 18.19 -25.27 7.53
CA VAL A 70 18.08 -26.42 8.46
C VAL A 70 18.65 -27.69 7.84
N GLN A 71 18.34 -27.99 6.57
CA GLN A 71 18.89 -29.16 5.89
C GLN A 71 20.42 -29.10 5.77
N SER A 72 20.96 -27.93 5.42
CA SER A 72 22.41 -27.69 5.33
C SER A 72 23.09 -27.86 6.70
N ASN A 73 22.50 -27.28 7.74
CA ASN A 73 23.05 -27.35 9.10
C ASN A 73 23.04 -28.80 9.63
N LEU A 74 21.99 -29.57 9.36
CA LEU A 74 21.93 -31.00 9.74
C LEU A 74 23.01 -31.83 9.01
N GLN A 75 23.25 -31.58 7.73
CA GLN A 75 24.32 -32.23 6.98
C GLN A 75 25.70 -31.88 7.56
N ALA A 76 25.95 -30.61 7.84
CA ALA A 76 27.22 -30.15 8.41
C ALA A 76 27.54 -30.80 9.77
N ILE A 77 26.52 -30.94 10.64
CA ILE A 77 26.66 -31.60 11.94
C ILE A 77 26.96 -33.10 11.78
N ALA A 78 26.34 -33.78 10.80
CA ALA A 78 26.55 -35.21 10.56
C ALA A 78 27.97 -35.54 10.05
N THR A 79 28.66 -34.59 9.41
CA THR A 79 29.98 -34.80 8.81
C THR A 79 31.19 -34.57 9.73
N GLN A 80 31.03 -34.06 10.96
CA GLN A 80 32.18 -33.67 11.81
C GLN A 80 32.46 -34.60 13.01
N GLY A 81 33.75 -34.90 13.23
CA GLY A 81 34.23 -35.91 14.16
C GLY A 81 34.82 -35.39 15.49
N ALA A 82 35.40 -34.19 15.55
CA ALA A 82 36.07 -33.67 16.76
C ALA A 82 35.15 -32.77 17.63
N PRO A 83 35.22 -32.85 18.98
CA PRO A 83 34.38 -32.03 19.88
C PRO A 83 34.60 -30.52 19.78
N GLU A 84 35.84 -30.04 19.62
CA GLU A 84 36.11 -28.60 19.47
C GLU A 84 35.55 -28.02 18.16
N GLU A 85 35.60 -28.78 17.06
CA GLU A 85 35.03 -28.38 15.76
C GLU A 85 33.51 -28.22 15.86
N LYS A 86 32.83 -29.12 16.58
CA LYS A 86 31.38 -29.05 16.81
C LYS A 86 30.97 -27.78 17.57
N LEU A 87 31.73 -27.35 18.58
CA LEU A 87 31.43 -26.13 19.35
C LEU A 87 31.63 -24.86 18.52
N ALA A 88 32.72 -24.77 17.75
CA ALA A 88 32.97 -23.66 16.85
C ALA A 88 31.90 -23.57 15.75
N GLN A 89 31.49 -24.73 15.20
CA GLN A 89 30.41 -24.83 14.21
C GLN A 89 29.07 -24.34 14.78
N GLN A 90 28.71 -24.74 16.00
CA GLN A 90 27.48 -24.29 16.65
C GLN A 90 27.44 -22.78 16.86
N ALA A 91 28.55 -22.17 17.30
CA ALA A 91 28.66 -20.73 17.46
C ALA A 91 28.53 -19.99 16.11
N SER A 92 29.13 -20.54 15.05
CA SER A 92 29.03 -20.00 13.69
C SER A 92 27.60 -20.08 13.14
N ILE A 93 26.92 -21.22 13.31
CA ILE A 93 25.52 -21.40 12.91
C ILE A 93 24.63 -20.40 13.66
N ALA A 94 24.76 -20.32 14.99
CA ALA A 94 23.97 -19.39 15.79
C ALA A 94 24.16 -17.92 15.36
N LYS A 95 25.40 -17.53 15.06
CA LYS A 95 25.72 -16.19 14.56
C LYS A 95 25.07 -15.94 13.19
N SER A 96 25.22 -16.88 12.24
CA SER A 96 24.64 -16.76 10.89
C SER A 96 23.11 -16.62 10.95
N THR A 97 22.45 -17.47 11.73
CA THR A 97 20.98 -17.43 11.87
C THR A 97 20.51 -16.10 12.47
N LEU A 98 21.25 -15.53 13.43
CA LEU A 98 20.93 -14.22 14.02
C LEU A 98 21.11 -13.08 13.00
N GLU A 99 22.21 -13.09 12.24
CA GLU A 99 22.46 -12.11 11.18
C GLU A 99 21.37 -12.16 10.09
N GLN A 100 20.96 -13.37 9.69
CA GLN A 100 19.87 -13.58 8.74
C GLN A 100 18.52 -13.11 9.29
N ALA A 101 18.20 -13.42 10.55
CA ALA A 101 16.97 -12.96 11.18
C ALA A 101 16.88 -11.43 11.24
N LEU A 102 17.99 -10.76 11.61
CA LEU A 102 18.07 -9.30 11.63
C LEU A 102 17.95 -8.70 10.23
N GLY A 103 18.60 -9.31 9.23
CA GLY A 103 18.48 -8.91 7.83
C GLY A 103 17.03 -8.99 7.32
N ASN A 104 16.37 -10.12 7.56
CA ASN A 104 14.97 -10.35 7.19
C ASN A 104 14.04 -9.34 7.88
N LEU A 105 14.23 -9.06 9.17
CA LEU A 105 13.44 -8.07 9.90
C LEU A 105 13.59 -6.67 9.29
N LYS A 106 14.83 -6.25 9.02
CA LYS A 106 15.12 -4.95 8.42
C LYS A 106 14.46 -4.80 7.05
N GLU A 107 14.56 -5.82 6.21
CA GLU A 107 13.94 -5.81 4.88
C GLU A 107 12.41 -5.69 4.97
N LEU A 108 11.76 -6.47 5.84
CA LEU A 108 10.32 -6.36 6.06
C LEU A 108 9.90 -4.97 6.56
N GLN A 109 10.69 -4.36 7.45
CA GLN A 109 10.46 -2.99 7.92
C GLN A 109 10.58 -1.97 6.78
N GLU A 110 11.59 -2.10 5.92
CA GLU A 110 11.78 -1.23 4.75
C GLU A 110 10.61 -1.36 3.77
N MET A 111 10.10 -2.58 3.54
CA MET A 111 8.93 -2.81 2.69
C MET A 111 7.67 -2.12 3.22
N VAL A 112 7.38 -2.26 4.52
CA VAL A 112 6.24 -1.58 5.16
C VAL A 112 6.40 -0.06 5.08
N ALA A 113 7.59 0.46 5.41
CA ALA A 113 7.86 1.89 5.38
C ALA A 113 7.69 2.46 3.96
N LYS A 114 8.19 1.76 2.94
CA LYS A 114 8.07 2.15 1.54
C LYS A 114 6.60 2.19 1.10
N SER A 115 5.83 1.13 1.36
CA SER A 115 4.40 1.08 1.00
C SER A 115 3.61 2.24 1.62
N ASN A 116 3.87 2.56 2.89
CA ASN A 116 3.21 3.66 3.58
C ASN A 116 3.64 5.03 3.03
N ALA A 117 4.92 5.20 2.70
CA ALA A 117 5.44 6.44 2.14
C ALA A 117 4.86 6.71 0.75
N GLU A 118 4.78 5.70 -0.11
CA GLU A 118 4.20 5.81 -1.45
C GLU A 118 2.70 6.14 -1.40
N ALA A 119 1.92 5.42 -0.59
CA ALA A 119 0.49 5.69 -0.43
C ALA A 119 0.24 7.11 0.12
N SER A 120 0.99 7.54 1.15
CA SER A 120 0.89 8.89 1.70
C SER A 120 1.31 9.96 0.69
N GLY A 121 2.32 9.68 -0.15
CA GLY A 121 2.76 10.56 -1.22
C GLY A 121 1.66 10.87 -2.23
N ILE A 122 0.88 9.85 -2.62
CA ILE A 122 -0.27 10.02 -3.53
C ILE A 122 -1.33 10.94 -2.90
N ILE A 123 -1.68 10.70 -1.64
CA ILE A 123 -2.68 11.52 -0.94
C ILE A 123 -2.19 12.96 -0.75
N ASN A 124 -0.94 13.15 -0.33
CA ASN A 124 -0.35 14.48 -0.17
C ASN A 124 -0.33 15.26 -1.47
N LYS A 125 0.05 14.60 -2.58
CA LYS A 125 -0.01 15.19 -3.92
C LYS A 125 -1.43 15.65 -4.26
N ARG A 126 -2.43 14.81 -4.01
CA ARG A 126 -3.82 15.15 -4.31
C ARG A 126 -4.34 16.31 -3.45
N ILE A 127 -3.92 16.40 -2.19
CA ILE A 127 -4.23 17.54 -1.33
C ILE A 127 -3.67 18.83 -1.92
N MET A 128 -2.40 18.84 -2.34
CA MET A 128 -1.77 20.02 -2.96
C MET A 128 -2.50 20.43 -4.25
N GLU A 129 -2.80 19.48 -5.12
CA GLU A 129 -3.57 19.74 -6.35
C GLU A 129 -4.99 20.26 -6.05
N SER A 130 -5.63 19.80 -4.98
CA SER A 130 -6.96 20.28 -4.57
C SER A 130 -6.90 21.75 -4.12
N LEU A 131 -5.82 22.16 -3.43
CA LEU A 131 -5.63 23.54 -3.04
C LEU A 131 -5.42 24.46 -4.25
N ASP A 132 -4.69 24.00 -5.27
CA ASP A 132 -4.51 24.72 -6.53
C ASP A 132 -5.82 24.85 -7.32
N GLU A 133 -6.64 23.80 -7.33
CA GLU A 133 -7.97 23.80 -7.96
C GLU A 133 -8.91 24.81 -7.27
N VAL A 134 -8.91 24.88 -5.94
CA VAL A 134 -9.68 25.88 -5.18
C VAL A 134 -9.19 27.30 -5.49
N LYS A 135 -7.87 27.52 -5.53
CA LYS A 135 -7.30 28.83 -5.88
C LYS A 135 -7.76 29.26 -7.27
N THR A 136 -7.67 28.36 -8.25
CA THR A 136 -8.08 28.60 -9.63
C THR A 136 -9.58 28.91 -9.72
N ALA A 137 -10.42 28.19 -8.96
CA ALA A 137 -11.85 28.43 -8.93
C ALA A 137 -12.18 29.84 -8.40
N ILE A 138 -11.49 30.29 -7.34
CA ILE A 138 -11.66 31.65 -6.78
C ILE A 138 -11.23 32.73 -7.78
N GLU A 139 -10.13 32.53 -8.51
CA GLU A 139 -9.67 33.46 -9.54
C GLU A 139 -10.67 33.60 -10.70
N LYS A 140 -11.28 32.48 -11.12
CA LYS A 140 -12.34 32.48 -12.13
C LYS A 140 -13.61 33.21 -11.67
N THR A 141 -13.99 33.15 -10.40
CA THR A 141 -15.18 33.87 -9.88
C THR A 141 -15.00 35.39 -9.81
N LYS A 142 -13.74 35.89 -9.83
CA LYS A 142 -13.43 37.34 -9.79
C LYS A 142 -13.38 38.01 -11.17
N SER A 143 -13.46 37.24 -12.25
CA SER A 143 -13.41 37.70 -13.65
C SER A 143 -14.81 37.77 -14.24
#